data_AF-A0AAF0JCB6-F1
#
_entry.id   AF-A0AAF0JCB6-F1
#
_cell.length_a   1.000
_cell.length_b   1.000
_cell.length_c   1.000
_cell.angle_alpha   90.00
_cell.angle_beta   90.00
_cell.angle_gamma   90.00
#
_symmetry.space_group_name_H-M   'P 1'
#
loop_
_entity.id
_entity.type
_entity.pdbx_description
1 polymer ?
#
loop_
_entity_poly.entity_id
_entity_poly.type
_entity_poly.pdbx_seq_one_letter_code
_entity_poly.pdbx_strand_id
1 'polypeptide(L)'
;MQDLPSGGSGDSNTALDALQALAYEGHPDDAAKTFKEHGNDYFKAKRYKEALGFYHQGLDAKPGSKELLESLYLNCAACNHELENYGRALHDTRNAMLVNPRSLKALYRAIKAFLALDRLQDALGASDLARELGADKDFDSLIQKVHDRAAVLEKRKKEQAERERRTKAMNEAVRVACLARGLWIQHSSSQDDVHSPHFDPEALTANSSPSLPLTGRESWQAPDPIRTPLLFPVVLMYPQHGTSDLIAEFHEDTTIGQHLDAMFPPEARGSLPWDTAGEYVSKNLSVIAVTHQKRLLRVGHKLSLRTFMDQAAKDPSSGKPEDRDGIVLDNGTISLAVFPKNSQAERTWLDALKAHKST
;
A
#
# COMPACT_ATOMS: atom_id res chain seq x y z
N MET A 1 17.46 -24.97 94.09
CA MET A 1 16.09 -24.46 93.85
C MET A 1 16.00 -24.03 92.40
N GLN A 2 15.13 -24.57 91.55
CA GLN A 2 14.19 -25.71 91.73
C GLN A 2 14.08 -26.49 90.40
N ASP A 3 14.26 -27.80 90.50
CA ASP A 3 13.33 -28.88 90.08
C ASP A 3 12.59 -28.88 88.71
N LEU A 4 12.64 -30.05 88.07
CA LEU A 4 11.79 -30.58 86.97
C LEU A 4 10.49 -31.23 87.54
N PRO A 5 9.52 -31.77 86.76
CA PRO A 5 9.36 -31.92 85.30
C PRO A 5 8.21 -31.01 84.75
N SER A 6 7.36 -31.27 83.75
CA SER A 6 7.01 -32.36 82.78
C SER A 6 6.25 -31.72 81.57
N GLY A 7 5.85 -32.39 80.48
CA GLY A 7 6.06 -33.74 79.95
C GLY A 7 4.88 -34.22 79.06
N GLY A 8 5.16 -34.76 77.87
CA GLY A 8 4.25 -35.58 77.04
C GLY A 8 3.17 -34.89 76.18
N SER A 9 3.37 -34.81 74.85
CA SER A 9 2.30 -34.76 73.82
C SER A 9 2.81 -34.91 72.36
N GLY A 10 3.91 -35.63 72.10
CA GLY A 10 4.62 -35.58 70.80
C GLY A 10 3.98 -36.35 69.64
N ASP A 11 3.47 -37.57 69.91
CA ASP A 11 3.27 -38.57 68.85
C ASP A 11 1.86 -38.63 68.24
N SER A 12 0.92 -37.80 68.73
CA SER A 12 -0.46 -37.80 68.21
C SER A 12 -0.60 -37.05 66.89
N ASN A 13 0.09 -35.91 66.74
CA ASN A 13 0.04 -35.12 65.51
C ASN A 13 0.78 -35.82 64.36
N THR A 14 1.95 -36.41 64.57
CA THR A 14 2.67 -37.13 63.50
C THR A 14 1.88 -38.34 62.97
N ALA A 15 1.13 -39.03 63.82
CA ALA A 15 0.22 -40.09 63.38
C ALA A 15 -1.00 -39.55 62.62
N LEU A 16 -1.58 -38.42 63.05
CA LEU A 16 -2.70 -37.77 62.36
C LEU A 16 -2.27 -37.15 61.03
N ASP A 17 -1.14 -36.44 60.97
CA ASP A 17 -0.57 -35.86 59.75
C ASP A 17 -0.18 -36.96 58.75
N ALA A 18 0.34 -38.11 59.21
CA ALA A 18 0.59 -39.27 58.36
C ALA A 18 -0.70 -39.94 57.85
N LEU A 19 -1.73 -40.07 58.69
CA LEU A 19 -3.06 -40.55 58.28
C LEU A 19 -3.76 -39.58 57.32
N GLN A 20 -3.57 -38.27 57.50
CA GLN A 20 -4.14 -37.22 56.66
C GLN A 20 -3.36 -37.07 55.34
N ALA A 21 -2.06 -37.37 55.33
CA ALA A 21 -1.29 -37.57 54.10
C ALA A 21 -1.75 -38.82 53.33
N LEU A 22 -1.90 -39.97 54.00
CA LEU A 22 -2.47 -41.19 53.41
C LEU A 22 -3.90 -40.98 52.87
N ALA A 23 -4.72 -40.15 53.54
CA ALA A 23 -6.04 -39.76 53.06
C ALA A 23 -6.01 -38.79 51.86
N TYR A 24 -4.84 -38.22 51.54
CA TYR A 24 -4.62 -37.33 50.39
C TYR A 24 -3.66 -37.92 49.34
N GLU A 25 -3.22 -39.17 49.48
CA GLU A 25 -2.56 -39.96 48.42
C GLU A 25 -3.57 -40.44 47.35
N GLY A 26 -4.45 -39.53 46.91
CA GLY A 26 -5.12 -39.68 45.62
C GLY A 26 -4.06 -39.63 44.52
N HIS A 27 -4.08 -40.60 43.60
CA HIS A 27 -3.12 -40.65 42.50
C HIS A 27 -3.17 -39.33 41.70
N PRO A 28 -2.04 -38.77 41.21
CA PRO A 28 -2.03 -37.49 40.51
C PRO A 28 -3.05 -37.40 39.34
N ASP A 29 -3.28 -38.52 38.65
CA ASP A 29 -4.30 -38.64 37.61
C ASP A 29 -5.74 -38.51 38.14
N ASP A 30 -6.04 -39.01 39.36
CA ASP A 30 -7.39 -38.91 39.94
C ASP A 30 -7.70 -37.47 40.35
N ALA A 31 -6.75 -36.78 41.00
CA ALA A 31 -6.89 -35.36 41.31
C ALA A 31 -7.08 -34.52 40.04
N ALA A 32 -6.23 -34.74 39.03
CA ALA A 32 -6.33 -34.08 37.73
C ALA A 32 -7.65 -34.39 36.99
N LYS A 33 -8.18 -35.61 37.12
CA LYS A 33 -9.48 -36.02 36.59
C LYS A 33 -10.63 -35.31 37.31
N THR A 34 -10.64 -35.23 38.63
CA THR A 34 -11.64 -34.47 39.40
C THR A 34 -11.64 -32.99 39.01
N PHE A 35 -10.46 -32.36 38.87
CA PHE A 35 -10.37 -30.98 38.38
C PHE A 35 -10.88 -30.82 36.93
N LYS A 36 -10.60 -31.79 36.04
CA LYS A 36 -11.15 -31.81 34.68
C LYS A 36 -12.67 -31.90 34.67
N GLU A 37 -13.26 -32.73 35.55
CA GLU A 37 -14.71 -32.92 35.64
C GLU A 37 -15.39 -31.62 36.11
N HIS A 38 -14.86 -30.95 37.14
CA HIS A 38 -15.32 -29.60 37.53
C HIS A 38 -15.18 -28.60 36.38
N GLY A 39 -14.01 -28.53 35.72
CA GLY A 39 -13.78 -27.64 34.58
C GLY A 39 -14.77 -27.86 33.43
N ASN A 40 -15.15 -29.11 33.16
CA ASN A 40 -16.16 -29.46 32.15
C ASN A 40 -17.53 -28.87 32.48
N ASP A 41 -17.94 -28.84 33.75
CA ASP A 41 -19.24 -28.30 34.15
C ASP A 41 -19.28 -26.76 34.12
N TYR A 42 -18.18 -26.10 34.52
CA TYR A 42 -18.03 -24.65 34.29
C TYR A 42 -17.99 -24.31 32.79
N PHE A 43 -17.41 -25.18 31.95
CA PHE A 43 -17.40 -25.01 30.48
C PHE A 43 -18.81 -25.14 29.88
N LYS A 44 -19.61 -26.15 30.30
CA LYS A 44 -21.03 -26.29 29.92
C LYS A 44 -21.84 -25.06 30.33
N ALA A 45 -21.56 -24.50 31.52
CA ALA A 45 -22.15 -23.27 32.02
C ALA A 45 -21.64 -21.97 31.34
N LYS A 46 -20.78 -22.09 30.31
CA LYS A 46 -20.12 -20.96 29.59
C LYS A 46 -19.25 -20.06 30.47
N ARG A 47 -18.82 -20.55 31.64
CA ARG A 47 -17.94 -19.85 32.60
C ARG A 47 -16.47 -20.16 32.27
N TYR A 48 -16.04 -19.72 31.10
CA TYR A 48 -14.78 -20.18 30.47
C TYR A 48 -13.52 -19.76 31.24
N LYS A 49 -13.54 -18.66 32.01
CA LYS A 49 -12.39 -18.22 32.82
C LYS A 49 -12.19 -19.14 34.02
N GLU A 50 -13.27 -19.48 34.70
CA GLU A 50 -13.29 -20.40 35.83
C GLU A 50 -12.99 -21.83 35.40
N ALA A 51 -13.56 -22.28 34.27
CA ALA A 51 -13.24 -23.57 33.65
C ALA A 51 -11.73 -23.69 33.34
N LEU A 52 -11.13 -22.66 32.75
CA LEU A 52 -9.68 -22.60 32.50
C LEU A 52 -8.86 -22.68 33.81
N GLY A 53 -9.34 -22.05 34.88
CA GLY A 53 -8.74 -22.17 36.22
C GLY A 53 -8.71 -23.61 36.74
N PHE A 54 -9.83 -24.32 36.67
CA PHE A 54 -9.88 -25.74 37.05
C PHE A 54 -9.03 -26.63 36.13
N TYR A 55 -9.00 -26.38 34.82
CA TYR A 55 -8.12 -27.14 33.92
C TYR A 55 -6.63 -26.89 34.20
N HIS A 56 -6.23 -25.66 34.57
CA HIS A 56 -4.86 -25.38 35.03
C HIS A 56 -4.54 -26.13 36.33
N GLN A 57 -5.43 -26.16 37.33
CA GLN A 57 -5.25 -26.96 38.54
C GLN A 57 -5.06 -28.46 38.22
N GLY A 58 -5.78 -28.98 37.22
CA GLY A 58 -5.58 -30.34 36.70
C GLY A 58 -4.23 -30.56 36.00
N LEU A 59 -3.61 -29.53 35.43
CA LEU A 59 -2.25 -29.58 34.88
C LEU A 59 -1.18 -29.46 35.98
N ASP A 60 -1.40 -28.60 36.97
CA ASP A 60 -0.50 -28.37 38.12
C ASP A 60 -0.37 -29.62 39.00
N ALA A 61 -1.40 -30.46 39.04
CA ALA A 61 -1.39 -31.79 39.64
C ALA A 61 -0.43 -32.79 38.94
N LYS A 62 0.07 -32.48 37.73
CA LYS A 62 1.04 -33.27 36.95
C LYS A 62 0.61 -34.73 36.72
N PRO A 63 -0.53 -34.97 36.03
CA PRO A 63 -0.96 -36.31 35.65
C PRO A 63 0.09 -37.06 34.82
N GLY A 64 0.23 -38.35 35.08
CA GLY A 64 1.08 -39.28 34.34
C GLY A 64 0.41 -39.82 33.07
N SER A 65 -0.91 -39.91 33.03
CA SER A 65 -1.66 -40.27 31.82
C SER A 65 -1.53 -39.18 30.76
N LYS A 66 -0.99 -39.56 29.60
CA LYS A 66 -0.86 -38.69 28.42
C LYS A 66 -2.23 -38.31 27.85
N GLU A 67 -3.19 -39.21 27.94
CA GLU A 67 -4.57 -39.06 27.46
C GLU A 67 -5.31 -38.03 28.33
N LEU A 68 -5.09 -38.07 29.64
CA LEU A 68 -5.60 -37.08 30.58
C LEU A 68 -4.95 -35.71 30.33
N LEU A 69 -3.62 -35.67 30.22
CA LEU A 69 -2.84 -34.47 29.96
C LEU A 69 -3.20 -33.80 28.61
N GLU A 70 -3.36 -34.57 27.53
CA GLU A 70 -3.88 -34.09 26.25
C GLU A 70 -5.29 -33.49 26.43
N SER A 71 -6.20 -34.21 27.12
CA SER A 71 -7.57 -33.74 27.32
C SER A 71 -7.65 -32.41 28.09
N LEU A 72 -6.75 -32.19 29.05
CA LEU A 72 -6.63 -30.93 29.77
C LEU A 72 -6.13 -29.79 28.88
N TYR A 73 -5.06 -29.99 28.09
CA TYR A 73 -4.58 -28.97 27.15
C TYR A 73 -5.61 -28.63 26.05
N LEU A 74 -6.31 -29.64 25.51
CA LEU A 74 -7.41 -29.42 24.56
C LEU A 74 -8.58 -28.63 25.16
N ASN A 75 -8.84 -28.80 26.45
CA ASN A 75 -9.87 -28.07 27.17
C ASN A 75 -9.44 -26.63 27.53
N CYS A 76 -8.16 -26.42 27.88
CA CYS A 76 -7.57 -25.08 28.02
C CYS A 76 -7.65 -24.31 26.70
N ALA A 77 -7.24 -24.94 25.60
CA ALA A 77 -7.34 -24.39 24.26
C ALA A 77 -8.79 -24.04 23.87
N ALA A 78 -9.78 -24.87 24.26
CA ALA A 78 -11.19 -24.57 24.05
C ALA A 78 -11.65 -23.33 24.85
N CYS A 79 -11.28 -23.21 26.13
CA CYS A 79 -11.58 -22.00 26.91
C CYS A 79 -10.92 -20.76 26.29
N ASN A 80 -9.66 -20.87 25.86
CA ASN A 80 -8.96 -19.75 25.23
C ASN A 80 -9.51 -19.40 23.84
N HIS A 81 -10.21 -20.29 23.13
CA HIS A 81 -10.98 -19.93 21.94
C HIS A 81 -12.23 -19.11 22.25
N GLU A 82 -13.04 -19.56 23.20
CA GLU A 82 -14.31 -18.90 23.55
C GLU A 82 -14.09 -17.62 24.40
N LEU A 83 -12.83 -17.38 24.82
CA LEU A 83 -12.33 -16.12 25.39
C LEU A 83 -11.54 -15.26 24.38
N GLU A 84 -11.52 -15.62 23.10
CA GLU A 84 -10.79 -14.95 22.00
C GLU A 84 -9.26 -14.79 22.19
N ASN A 85 -8.70 -15.51 23.18
CA ASN A 85 -7.27 -15.56 23.48
C ASN A 85 -6.51 -16.48 22.49
N TYR A 86 -6.66 -16.26 21.18
CA TYR A 86 -6.16 -17.18 20.14
C TYR A 86 -4.67 -17.50 20.24
N GLY A 87 -3.84 -16.55 20.70
CA GLY A 87 -2.41 -16.79 20.96
C GLY A 87 -2.14 -17.78 22.11
N ARG A 88 -2.99 -17.78 23.16
CA ARG A 88 -2.94 -18.79 24.23
C ARG A 88 -3.52 -20.12 23.75
N ALA A 89 -4.62 -20.10 22.99
CA ALA A 89 -5.19 -21.31 22.39
C ALA A 89 -4.15 -22.04 21.52
N LEU A 90 -3.34 -21.31 20.73
CA LEU A 90 -2.23 -21.89 19.97
C LEU A 90 -1.17 -22.55 20.87
N HIS A 91 -0.76 -21.90 21.96
CA HIS A 91 0.17 -22.46 22.93
C HIS A 91 -0.37 -23.75 23.56
N ASP A 92 -1.64 -23.77 23.95
CA ASP A 92 -2.29 -24.94 24.54
C ASP A 92 -2.45 -26.08 23.52
N THR A 93 -2.80 -25.77 22.26
CA THR A 93 -2.79 -26.79 21.18
C THR A 93 -1.41 -27.33 20.88
N ARG A 94 -0.35 -26.50 20.95
CA ARG A 94 1.03 -26.95 20.79
C ARG A 94 1.39 -27.94 21.90
N ASN A 95 0.99 -27.67 23.14
CA ASN A 95 1.26 -28.58 24.26
C ASN A 95 0.46 -29.89 24.14
N ALA A 96 -0.79 -29.84 23.68
CA ALA A 96 -1.55 -31.04 23.32
C ALA A 96 -0.84 -31.86 22.20
N MET A 97 -0.29 -31.19 21.18
CA MET A 97 0.46 -31.86 20.09
C MET A 97 1.83 -32.40 20.54
N LEU A 98 2.48 -31.81 21.55
CA LEU A 98 3.70 -32.36 22.14
C LEU A 98 3.44 -33.67 22.93
N VAL A 99 2.23 -33.81 23.49
CA VAL A 99 1.77 -35.03 24.18
C VAL A 99 1.27 -36.08 23.18
N ASN A 100 0.47 -35.66 22.19
CA ASN A 100 -0.05 -36.49 21.12
C ASN A 100 0.11 -35.79 19.74
N PRO A 101 1.20 -36.09 19.00
CA PRO A 101 1.46 -35.49 17.69
C PRO A 101 0.42 -35.77 16.60
N ARG A 102 -0.49 -36.73 16.82
CA ARG A 102 -1.56 -37.08 15.86
C ARG A 102 -2.94 -36.57 16.31
N SER A 103 -3.01 -35.66 17.28
CA SER A 103 -4.27 -35.10 17.77
C SER A 103 -4.96 -34.17 16.76
N LEU A 104 -5.87 -34.74 15.96
CA LEU A 104 -6.79 -33.97 15.11
C LEU A 104 -7.54 -32.89 15.91
N LYS A 105 -7.93 -33.18 17.16
CA LYS A 105 -8.61 -32.21 18.05
C LYS A 105 -7.74 -31.02 18.43
N ALA A 106 -6.42 -31.15 18.44
CA ALA A 106 -5.50 -30.03 18.59
C ALA A 106 -5.38 -29.24 17.28
N LEU A 107 -5.23 -29.93 16.14
CA LEU A 107 -5.11 -29.29 14.82
C LEU A 107 -6.36 -28.48 14.44
N TYR A 108 -7.56 -28.99 14.67
CA TYR A 108 -8.80 -28.25 14.40
C TYR A 108 -8.83 -26.89 15.12
N ARG A 109 -8.46 -26.90 16.40
CA ARG A 109 -8.32 -25.71 17.24
C ARG A 109 -7.21 -24.78 16.73
N ALA A 110 -6.04 -25.34 16.40
CA ALA A 110 -4.93 -24.57 15.85
C ALA A 110 -5.31 -23.85 14.55
N ILE A 111 -5.98 -24.54 13.61
CA ILE A 111 -6.49 -23.94 12.37
C ILE A 111 -7.52 -22.83 12.67
N LYS A 112 -8.48 -23.04 13.59
CA LYS A 112 -9.44 -22.02 14.04
C LYS A 112 -8.71 -20.78 14.61
N ALA A 113 -7.61 -20.96 15.34
CA ALA A 113 -6.84 -19.86 15.94
C ALA A 113 -5.95 -19.14 14.92
N PHE A 114 -5.27 -19.86 14.02
CA PHE A 114 -4.48 -19.26 12.94
C PHE A 114 -5.38 -18.44 11.99
N LEU A 115 -6.58 -18.94 11.67
CA LEU A 115 -7.55 -18.23 10.84
C LEU A 115 -8.06 -16.93 11.52
N ALA A 116 -8.24 -16.94 12.84
CA ALA A 116 -8.61 -15.75 13.61
C ALA A 116 -7.47 -14.71 13.70
N LEU A 117 -6.22 -15.17 13.74
CA LEU A 117 -5.01 -14.33 13.77
C LEU A 117 -4.49 -13.93 12.37
N ASP A 118 -5.25 -14.19 11.30
CA ASP A 118 -4.86 -14.00 9.88
C ASP A 118 -3.53 -14.68 9.48
N ARG A 119 -3.10 -15.69 10.24
CA ARG A 119 -1.90 -16.50 10.02
C ARG A 119 -2.16 -17.59 8.98
N LEU A 120 -2.55 -17.18 7.78
CA LEU A 120 -3.10 -18.09 6.76
C LEU A 120 -2.11 -19.15 6.28
N GLN A 121 -0.80 -18.88 6.26
CA GLN A 121 0.22 -19.86 5.88
C GLN A 121 0.37 -20.97 6.93
N ASP A 122 0.35 -20.64 8.22
CA ASP A 122 0.32 -21.63 9.30
C ASP A 122 -1.00 -22.43 9.28
N ALA A 123 -2.13 -21.76 8.99
CA ALA A 123 -3.43 -22.40 8.86
C ALA A 123 -3.48 -23.40 7.69
N LEU A 124 -2.83 -23.11 6.56
CA LEU A 124 -2.70 -24.02 5.43
C LEU A 124 -1.87 -25.25 5.81
N GLY A 125 -0.65 -25.07 6.32
CA GLY A 125 0.20 -26.19 6.74
C GLY A 125 -0.44 -27.09 7.82
N ALA A 126 -1.18 -26.50 8.76
CA ALA A 126 -1.96 -27.26 9.75
C ALA A 126 -3.18 -27.98 9.12
N SER A 127 -3.77 -27.44 8.05
CA SER A 127 -4.87 -28.06 7.29
C SER A 127 -4.38 -29.26 6.46
N ASP A 128 -3.20 -29.14 5.85
CA ASP A 128 -2.59 -30.22 5.07
C ASP A 128 -2.17 -31.37 6.00
N LEU A 129 -1.52 -31.08 7.13
CA LEU A 129 -1.21 -32.07 8.17
C LEU A 129 -2.48 -32.73 8.75
N ALA A 130 -3.58 -31.99 8.91
CA ALA A 130 -4.85 -32.59 9.33
C ALA A 130 -5.38 -33.59 8.30
N ARG A 131 -5.27 -33.30 7.00
CA ARG A 131 -5.62 -34.25 5.92
C ARG A 131 -4.74 -35.48 5.92
N GLU A 132 -3.42 -35.35 6.06
CA GLU A 132 -2.48 -36.48 6.17
C GLU A 132 -2.78 -37.41 7.37
N LEU A 133 -3.31 -36.84 8.46
CA LEU A 133 -3.68 -37.58 9.67
C LEU A 133 -5.09 -38.19 9.61
N GLY A 134 -5.84 -38.00 8.52
CA GLY A 134 -7.18 -38.55 8.34
C GLY A 134 -8.30 -37.71 8.95
N ALA A 135 -8.24 -36.38 8.79
CA ALA A 135 -9.30 -35.46 9.15
C ALA A 135 -10.69 -35.87 8.61
N ASP A 136 -11.71 -35.61 9.43
CA ASP A 136 -13.11 -35.86 9.10
C ASP A 136 -13.81 -34.64 8.44
N LYS A 137 -15.11 -34.78 8.18
CA LYS A 137 -15.94 -33.78 7.48
C LYS A 137 -16.08 -32.46 8.22
N ASP A 138 -15.84 -32.41 9.54
CA ASP A 138 -15.96 -31.15 10.29
C ASP A 138 -14.83 -30.19 9.90
N PHE A 139 -13.68 -30.72 9.46
CA PHE A 139 -12.55 -29.96 8.94
C PHE A 139 -12.82 -29.35 7.57
N ASP A 140 -13.54 -30.00 6.66
CA ASP A 140 -13.72 -29.53 5.28
C ASP A 140 -14.24 -28.08 5.23
N SER A 141 -15.21 -27.76 6.09
CA SER A 141 -15.81 -26.41 6.19
C SER A 141 -14.87 -25.34 6.76
N LEU A 142 -13.80 -25.74 7.46
CA LEU A 142 -12.78 -24.88 8.05
C LEU A 142 -11.58 -24.73 7.11
N ILE A 143 -11.12 -25.84 6.53
CA ILE A 143 -10.05 -25.88 5.53
C ILE A 143 -10.45 -25.09 4.29
N GLN A 144 -11.71 -25.19 3.83
CA GLN A 144 -12.19 -24.38 2.71
C GLN A 144 -12.12 -22.87 3.03
N LYS A 145 -12.53 -22.43 4.23
CA LYS A 145 -12.44 -21.01 4.65
C LYS A 145 -10.99 -20.51 4.70
N VAL A 146 -10.04 -21.37 5.05
CA VAL A 146 -8.60 -21.05 4.99
C VAL A 146 -8.15 -20.86 3.54
N HIS A 147 -8.47 -21.80 2.64
CA HIS A 147 -8.15 -21.69 1.20
C HIS A 147 -8.80 -20.45 0.56
N ASP A 148 -10.09 -20.19 0.83
CA ASP A 148 -10.82 -19.04 0.29
C ASP A 148 -10.18 -17.71 0.72
N ARG A 149 -9.89 -17.57 2.02
CA ARG A 149 -9.27 -16.36 2.58
C ARG A 149 -7.84 -16.18 2.08
N ALA A 150 -7.07 -17.26 1.96
CA ALA A 150 -5.74 -17.23 1.37
C ALA A 150 -5.77 -16.84 -0.12
N ALA A 151 -6.69 -17.41 -0.90
CA ALA A 151 -6.87 -17.07 -2.32
C ALA A 151 -7.27 -15.60 -2.51
N VAL A 152 -8.16 -15.05 -1.68
CA VAL A 152 -8.52 -13.62 -1.69
C VAL A 152 -7.32 -12.74 -1.34
N LEU A 153 -6.53 -13.10 -0.33
CA LEU A 153 -5.34 -12.34 0.06
C LEU A 153 -4.25 -12.38 -1.03
N GLU A 154 -3.95 -13.55 -1.58
CA GLU A 154 -2.97 -13.70 -2.66
C GLU A 154 -3.43 -13.03 -3.97
N LYS A 155 -4.73 -13.02 -4.27
CA LYS A 155 -5.28 -12.22 -5.37
C LYS A 155 -5.02 -10.73 -5.13
N ARG A 156 -5.38 -10.20 -3.95
CA ARG A 156 -5.17 -8.78 -3.61
C ARG A 156 -3.69 -8.37 -3.67
N LYS A 157 -2.77 -9.22 -3.19
CA LYS A 157 -1.31 -9.00 -3.31
C LYS A 157 -0.88 -8.89 -4.77
N LYS A 158 -1.35 -9.79 -5.64
CA LYS A 158 -1.03 -9.78 -7.07
C LYS A 158 -1.60 -8.57 -7.80
N GLU A 159 -2.85 -8.20 -7.49
CA GLU A 159 -3.49 -6.99 -8.02
C GLU A 159 -2.74 -5.71 -7.60
N GLN A 160 -2.29 -5.63 -6.34
CA GLN A 160 -1.50 -4.51 -5.84
C GLN A 160 -0.10 -4.44 -6.48
N ALA A 161 0.62 -5.55 -6.55
CA ALA A 161 1.93 -5.62 -7.18
C ALA A 161 1.88 -5.24 -8.68
N GLU A 162 0.83 -5.68 -9.40
CA GLU A 162 0.62 -5.27 -10.79
C GLU A 162 0.27 -3.77 -10.90
N ARG A 163 -0.57 -3.21 -10.02
CA ARG A 163 -0.82 -1.74 -10.00
C ARG A 163 0.45 -0.94 -9.85
N GLU A 164 1.29 -1.31 -8.88
CA GLU A 164 2.58 -0.64 -8.65
C GLU A 164 3.52 -0.80 -9.85
N ARG A 165 3.57 -1.99 -10.47
CA ARG A 165 4.34 -2.24 -11.69
C ARG A 165 3.86 -1.37 -12.86
N ARG A 166 2.53 -1.30 -13.10
CA ARG A 166 1.95 -0.46 -14.16
C ARG A 166 2.23 1.02 -13.92
N THR A 167 2.09 1.50 -12.69
CA THR A 167 2.39 2.89 -12.32
C THR A 167 3.87 3.22 -12.56
N LYS A 168 4.79 2.38 -12.09
CA LYS A 168 6.24 2.55 -12.30
C LYS A 168 6.60 2.54 -13.80
N ALA A 169 6.03 1.62 -14.56
CA ALA A 169 6.26 1.51 -16.01
C ALA A 169 5.62 2.66 -16.82
N MET A 170 4.46 3.16 -16.42
CA MET A 170 3.81 4.31 -17.03
C MET A 170 4.62 5.59 -16.79
N ASN A 171 5.04 5.83 -15.54
CA ASN A 171 5.82 7.01 -15.19
C ASN A 171 7.18 7.03 -15.91
N GLU A 172 7.84 5.88 -16.06
CA GLU A 172 9.07 5.78 -16.85
C GLU A 172 8.81 5.97 -18.35
N ALA A 173 7.72 5.42 -18.89
CA ALA A 173 7.34 5.65 -20.30
C ALA A 173 7.05 7.15 -20.58
N VAL A 174 6.34 7.84 -19.69
CA VAL A 174 6.12 9.30 -19.76
C VAL A 174 7.44 10.06 -19.66
N ARG A 175 8.34 9.67 -18.75
CA ARG A 175 9.67 10.28 -18.60
C ARG A 175 10.50 10.13 -19.87
N VAL A 176 10.57 8.93 -20.44
CA VAL A 176 11.26 8.67 -21.72
C VAL A 176 10.60 9.45 -22.86
N ALA A 177 9.26 9.51 -22.90
CA ALA A 177 8.51 10.26 -23.91
C ALA A 177 8.82 11.77 -23.88
N CYS A 178 8.90 12.37 -22.69
CA CYS A 178 9.31 13.77 -22.51
C CYS A 178 10.76 14.00 -22.94
N LEU A 179 11.69 13.12 -22.55
CA LEU A 179 13.10 13.22 -22.92
C LEU A 179 13.31 13.07 -24.43
N ALA A 180 12.55 12.20 -25.09
CA ALA A 180 12.57 12.00 -26.55
C ALA A 180 12.07 13.24 -27.33
N ARG A 181 11.19 14.04 -26.74
CA ARG A 181 10.71 15.34 -27.26
C ARG A 181 11.63 16.51 -26.90
N GLY A 182 12.84 16.24 -26.42
CA GLY A 182 13.81 17.27 -26.09
C GLY A 182 13.55 18.06 -24.79
N LEU A 183 12.52 17.73 -24.00
CA LEU A 183 12.22 18.43 -22.74
C LEU A 183 13.31 18.23 -21.67
N TRP A 184 13.72 19.33 -21.05
CA TRP A 184 14.58 19.35 -19.88
C TRP A 184 13.73 19.22 -18.61
N ILE A 185 13.86 18.12 -17.88
CA ILE A 185 13.11 17.87 -16.65
C ILE A 185 13.89 18.46 -15.48
N GLN A 186 13.44 19.59 -14.92
CA GLN A 186 14.12 20.28 -13.81
C GLN A 186 13.69 19.72 -12.45
N HIS A 187 12.40 19.74 -12.18
CA HIS A 187 11.78 19.10 -11.02
C HIS A 187 10.73 18.10 -11.51
N SER A 188 10.83 16.84 -11.07
CA SER A 188 9.79 15.84 -11.31
C SER A 188 8.57 16.16 -10.44
N SER A 189 7.38 16.10 -11.02
CA SER A 189 6.14 16.19 -10.25
C SER A 189 6.07 15.11 -9.15
N SER A 190 5.41 15.48 -8.05
CA SER A 190 5.02 14.58 -6.98
C SER A 190 3.97 13.59 -7.48
N GLN A 191 3.78 12.47 -6.77
CA GLN A 191 2.75 11.48 -7.13
C GLN A 191 1.31 12.02 -7.01
N ASP A 192 1.14 13.15 -6.32
CA ASP A 192 -0.15 13.81 -6.05
C ASP A 192 -0.41 15.06 -6.92
N ASP A 193 0.50 15.41 -7.86
CA ASP A 193 0.32 16.59 -8.71
C ASP A 193 -0.78 16.36 -9.77
N VAL A 194 -1.95 16.95 -9.50
CA VAL A 194 -3.23 16.80 -10.24
C VAL A 194 -3.11 17.01 -11.76
N HIS A 195 -2.14 17.81 -12.20
CA HIS A 195 -1.83 18.03 -13.60
C HIS A 195 -0.36 17.72 -13.85
N SER A 196 -0.09 16.54 -14.41
CA SER A 196 1.22 16.08 -14.88
C SER A 196 1.10 15.63 -16.35
N PRO A 197 2.20 15.58 -17.13
CA PRO A 197 2.13 15.09 -18.51
C PRO A 197 1.73 13.62 -18.53
N HIS A 198 0.85 13.25 -19.46
CA HIS A 198 0.44 11.87 -19.66
C HIS A 198 0.19 11.58 -21.13
N PHE A 199 0.14 10.30 -21.48
CA PHE A 199 -0.28 9.90 -22.81
C PHE A 199 -1.74 10.27 -23.05
N ASP A 200 -2.05 10.62 -24.29
CA ASP A 200 -3.43 10.82 -24.75
C ASP A 200 -4.25 9.52 -24.57
N PRO A 201 -5.34 9.52 -23.78
CA PRO A 201 -6.21 8.36 -23.59
C PRO A 201 -6.80 7.81 -24.89
N GLU A 202 -7.08 8.65 -25.89
CA GLU A 202 -7.67 8.21 -27.16
C GLU A 202 -6.65 7.51 -28.07
N ALA A 203 -5.35 7.80 -27.87
CA ALA A 203 -4.26 7.19 -28.63
C ALA A 203 -3.65 5.93 -27.97
N LEU A 204 -4.22 5.45 -26.86
CA LEU A 204 -3.72 4.25 -26.18
C LEU A 204 -4.02 2.97 -26.96
N THR A 205 -3.02 2.09 -27.07
CA THR A 205 -3.23 0.75 -27.62
C THR A 205 -4.05 -0.12 -26.67
N ALA A 206 -4.73 -1.14 -27.18
CA ALA A 206 -5.48 -2.10 -26.35
C ALA A 206 -4.62 -2.72 -25.24
N ASN A 207 -3.33 -2.98 -25.50
CA ASN A 207 -2.37 -3.53 -24.53
C ASN A 207 -1.97 -2.53 -23.43
N SER A 208 -2.24 -1.24 -23.63
CA SER A 208 -1.93 -0.16 -22.68
C SER A 208 -3.15 0.36 -21.93
N SER A 209 -4.36 -0.12 -22.27
CA SER A 209 -5.61 0.37 -21.70
C SER A 209 -5.66 0.23 -20.16
N PRO A 210 -6.09 1.27 -19.42
CA PRO A 210 -6.38 1.18 -17.99
C PRO A 210 -7.48 0.15 -17.65
N SER A 211 -8.32 -0.24 -18.61
CA SER A 211 -9.40 -1.22 -18.40
C SER A 211 -8.92 -2.68 -18.37
N LEU A 212 -7.66 -2.97 -18.71
CA LEU A 212 -7.14 -4.34 -18.70
C LEU A 212 -7.11 -4.94 -17.28
N PRO A 213 -7.59 -6.19 -17.08
CA PRO A 213 -7.55 -6.86 -15.79
C PRO A 213 -6.16 -6.86 -15.14
N LEU A 214 -6.10 -6.66 -13.82
CA LEU A 214 -4.86 -6.68 -13.03
C LEU A 214 -4.32 -8.11 -12.80
N THR A 215 -5.15 -9.12 -13.01
CA THR A 215 -4.76 -10.53 -13.01
C THR A 215 -5.48 -11.25 -14.14
N GLY A 216 -4.75 -11.87 -15.06
CA GLY A 216 -5.32 -12.55 -16.22
C GLY A 216 -4.24 -13.21 -17.08
N ARG A 217 -4.61 -13.56 -18.33
CA ARG A 217 -3.65 -13.98 -19.38
C ARG A 217 -3.13 -12.79 -20.18
N GLU A 218 -3.92 -11.73 -20.26
CA GLU A 218 -3.55 -10.47 -20.89
C GLU A 218 -2.44 -9.79 -20.09
N SER A 219 -1.41 -9.32 -20.78
CA SER A 219 -0.26 -8.65 -20.18
C SER A 219 -0.26 -7.19 -20.61
N TRP A 220 -0.56 -6.28 -19.67
CA TRP A 220 -0.49 -4.85 -19.91
C TRP A 220 0.95 -4.41 -20.23
N GLN A 221 1.08 -3.44 -21.13
CA GLN A 221 2.34 -2.85 -21.57
C GLN A 221 2.22 -1.32 -21.61
N ALA A 222 3.27 -0.62 -21.18
CA ALA A 222 3.28 0.84 -21.25
C ALA A 222 3.18 1.33 -22.71
N PRO A 223 2.61 2.53 -22.97
CA PRO A 223 2.53 3.08 -24.32
C PRO A 223 3.91 3.28 -24.96
N ASP A 224 3.95 3.34 -26.29
CA ASP A 224 5.19 3.61 -27.03
C ASP A 224 5.63 5.06 -26.76
N PRO A 225 6.77 5.31 -26.08
CA PRO A 225 7.16 6.66 -25.69
C PRO A 225 7.43 7.60 -26.87
N ILE A 226 7.71 7.06 -28.05
CA ILE A 226 8.06 7.82 -29.27
C ILE A 226 6.80 8.05 -30.11
N ARG A 227 5.92 7.04 -30.22
CA ARG A 227 4.75 7.08 -31.12
C ARG A 227 3.45 7.57 -30.48
N THR A 228 3.23 7.32 -29.19
CA THR A 228 1.98 7.73 -28.53
C THR A 228 2.06 9.23 -28.18
N PRO A 229 1.07 10.06 -28.57
CA PRO A 229 1.00 11.47 -28.20
C PRO A 229 0.95 11.71 -26.68
N LEU A 230 1.46 12.86 -26.25
CA LEU A 230 1.34 13.38 -24.89
C LEU A 230 0.39 14.58 -24.82
N LEU A 231 -0.37 14.62 -23.74
CA LEU A 231 -1.06 15.79 -23.20
C LEU A 231 -0.14 16.44 -22.14
N PHE A 232 0.00 17.76 -22.18
CA PHE A 232 0.88 18.54 -21.29
C PHE A 232 0.12 19.60 -20.50
N PRO A 233 0.41 19.78 -19.20
CA PRO A 233 0.06 21.01 -18.48
C PRO A 233 0.90 22.18 -19.03
N VAL A 234 0.22 23.22 -19.54
CA VAL A 234 0.86 24.43 -20.08
C VAL A 234 0.31 25.67 -19.38
N VAL A 235 1.18 26.41 -18.69
CA VAL A 235 0.84 27.70 -18.10
C VAL A 235 1.19 28.82 -19.08
N LEU A 236 0.19 29.63 -19.41
CA LEU A 236 0.35 30.89 -20.13
C LEU A 236 0.50 32.03 -19.11
N MET A 237 1.72 32.56 -18.99
CA MET A 237 2.03 33.70 -18.13
C MET A 237 1.75 35.02 -18.86
N TYR A 238 1.22 36.01 -18.15
CA TYR A 238 0.95 37.36 -18.67
C TYR A 238 1.71 38.43 -17.86
N PRO A 239 3.05 38.57 -18.04
CA PRO A 239 3.89 39.36 -17.12
C PRO A 239 3.56 40.85 -17.09
N GLN A 240 2.89 41.39 -18.12
CA GLN A 240 2.38 42.76 -18.14
C GLN A 240 1.28 43.01 -17.08
N HIS A 241 0.52 41.97 -16.70
CA HIS A 241 -0.63 42.04 -15.79
C HIS A 241 -0.43 41.23 -14.49
N GLY A 242 0.68 40.50 -14.35
CA GLY A 242 0.99 39.71 -13.15
C GLY A 242 0.06 38.50 -12.92
N THR A 243 -0.58 37.99 -13.98
CA THR A 243 -1.55 36.89 -13.93
C THR A 243 -1.17 35.77 -14.92
N SER A 244 -1.84 34.62 -14.83
CA SER A 244 -1.57 33.44 -15.66
C SER A 244 -2.76 32.49 -15.74
N ASP A 245 -2.93 31.82 -16.88
CA ASP A 245 -3.92 30.74 -17.07
C ASP A 245 -3.22 29.37 -17.21
N LEU A 246 -3.86 28.30 -16.72
CA LEU A 246 -3.40 26.92 -16.88
C LEU A 246 -4.27 26.18 -17.91
N ILE A 247 -3.65 25.71 -18.98
CA ILE A 247 -4.21 24.69 -19.88
C ILE A 247 -3.77 23.33 -19.32
N ALA A 248 -4.67 22.62 -18.65
CA ALA A 248 -4.33 21.34 -17.99
C ALA A 248 -3.97 20.23 -19.00
N GLU A 249 -4.66 20.19 -20.14
CA GLU A 249 -4.52 19.17 -21.19
C GLU A 249 -4.22 19.82 -22.54
N PHE A 250 -2.96 20.21 -22.77
CA PHE A 250 -2.49 20.69 -24.07
C PHE A 250 -2.03 19.51 -24.93
N HIS A 251 -2.79 19.11 -25.95
CA HIS A 251 -2.37 18.07 -26.89
C HIS A 251 -1.22 18.53 -27.78
N GLU A 252 -0.13 17.77 -27.80
CA GLU A 252 1.14 18.28 -28.33
C GLU A 252 1.14 18.60 -29.84
N ASP A 253 0.31 17.94 -30.64
CA ASP A 253 0.17 18.26 -32.07
C ASP A 253 -0.79 19.44 -32.35
N THR A 254 -1.51 19.94 -31.34
CA THR A 254 -2.32 21.15 -31.45
C THR A 254 -1.42 22.38 -31.55
N THR A 255 -1.79 23.35 -32.39
CA THR A 255 -1.02 24.60 -32.49
C THR A 255 -1.32 25.53 -31.32
N ILE A 256 -0.28 26.23 -30.86
CA ILE A 256 -0.43 27.27 -29.82
C ILE A 256 -1.40 28.37 -30.29
N GLY A 257 -1.45 28.64 -31.60
CA GLY A 257 -2.43 29.54 -32.20
C GLY A 257 -3.88 29.12 -32.01
N GLN A 258 -4.21 27.82 -32.03
CA GLN A 258 -5.58 27.34 -31.78
C GLN A 258 -6.03 27.59 -30.33
N HIS A 259 -5.16 27.34 -29.34
CA HIS A 259 -5.45 27.68 -27.95
C HIS A 259 -5.58 29.20 -27.75
N LEU A 260 -4.70 30.00 -28.37
CA LEU A 260 -4.83 31.46 -28.32
C LEU A 260 -6.08 31.98 -29.04
N ASP A 261 -6.46 31.42 -30.18
CA ASP A 261 -7.68 31.80 -30.92
C ASP A 261 -8.95 31.47 -30.10
N ALA A 262 -8.91 30.43 -29.27
CA ALA A 262 -10.01 30.07 -28.36
C ALA A 262 -10.06 30.93 -27.06
N MET A 263 -8.90 31.27 -26.49
CA MET A 263 -8.81 32.08 -25.25
C MET A 263 -8.91 33.59 -25.51
N PHE A 264 -8.38 34.06 -26.64
CA PHE A 264 -8.28 35.47 -27.02
C PHE A 264 -8.91 35.74 -28.42
N PRO A 265 -10.17 35.34 -28.68
CA PRO A 265 -10.83 35.59 -29.94
C PRO A 265 -11.04 37.11 -30.16
N PRO A 266 -10.98 37.64 -31.39
CA PRO A 266 -11.19 39.06 -31.69
C PRO A 266 -12.48 39.65 -31.13
N GLU A 267 -13.52 38.82 -31.00
CA GLU A 267 -14.86 39.17 -30.51
C GLU A 267 -14.89 39.37 -28.99
N ALA A 268 -13.94 38.82 -28.24
CA ALA A 268 -13.80 38.98 -26.79
C ALA A 268 -12.91 40.17 -26.39
N ARG A 269 -12.53 41.04 -27.33
CA ARG A 269 -11.63 42.16 -27.07
C ARG A 269 -12.17 43.10 -25.98
N GLY A 270 -11.47 43.16 -24.84
CA GLY A 270 -11.86 43.99 -23.69
C GLY A 270 -12.92 43.37 -22.78
N SER A 271 -13.29 42.09 -22.94
CA SER A 271 -14.16 41.38 -21.97
C SER A 271 -13.39 40.85 -20.75
N LEU A 272 -12.06 40.75 -20.85
CA LEU A 272 -11.16 40.26 -19.80
C LEU A 272 -10.96 41.35 -18.72
N PRO A 273 -11.29 41.09 -17.44
CA PRO A 273 -11.20 42.11 -16.38
C PRO A 273 -9.82 42.73 -16.17
N TRP A 274 -8.76 42.03 -16.59
CA TRP A 274 -7.36 42.47 -16.47
C TRP A 274 -6.80 43.16 -17.72
N ASP A 275 -7.39 42.94 -18.91
CA ASP A 275 -7.02 43.61 -20.17
C ASP A 275 -8.04 44.69 -20.55
N THR A 276 -8.05 45.75 -19.74
CA THR A 276 -8.93 46.92 -19.95
C THR A 276 -8.61 47.72 -21.22
N ALA A 277 -7.45 47.49 -21.84
CA ALA A 277 -7.04 48.11 -23.10
C ALA A 277 -7.41 47.28 -24.35
N GLY A 278 -7.79 46.01 -24.17
CA GLY A 278 -8.06 45.09 -25.27
C GLY A 278 -6.82 44.84 -26.14
N GLU A 279 -5.64 44.70 -25.54
CA GLU A 279 -4.40 44.37 -26.27
C GLU A 279 -4.25 42.87 -26.55
N TYR A 280 -4.83 42.02 -25.71
CA TYR A 280 -4.75 40.56 -25.76
C TYR A 280 -5.78 39.97 -26.73
N VAL A 281 -5.45 40.05 -28.02
CA VAL A 281 -6.18 39.38 -29.11
C VAL A 281 -5.20 38.44 -29.83
N SER A 282 -5.55 37.16 -30.01
CA SER A 282 -4.66 36.09 -30.50
C SER A 282 -3.67 36.49 -31.61
N LYS A 283 -4.17 37.07 -32.71
CA LYS A 283 -3.35 37.48 -33.87
C LYS A 283 -2.36 38.61 -33.55
N ASN A 284 -2.56 39.35 -32.47
CA ASN A 284 -1.68 40.38 -31.92
C ASN A 284 -0.73 39.87 -30.82
N LEU A 285 -0.79 38.59 -30.41
CA LEU A 285 0.05 38.06 -29.33
C LEU A 285 1.39 37.51 -29.81
N SER A 286 2.44 37.78 -29.04
CA SER A 286 3.73 37.09 -29.13
C SER A 286 3.88 36.16 -27.94
N VAL A 287 4.13 34.89 -28.24
CA VAL A 287 4.47 33.87 -27.23
C VAL A 287 5.98 33.69 -27.22
N ILE A 288 6.57 33.60 -26.02
CA ILE A 288 8.00 33.47 -25.82
C ILE A 288 8.26 32.42 -24.74
N ALA A 289 9.08 31.42 -25.05
CA ALA A 289 9.59 30.47 -24.06
C ALA A 289 11.05 30.76 -23.72
N VAL A 290 11.48 30.26 -22.56
CA VAL A 290 12.87 30.25 -22.11
C VAL A 290 13.33 28.80 -22.00
N THR A 291 14.43 28.45 -22.66
CA THR A 291 15.02 27.10 -22.54
C THR A 291 15.90 26.98 -21.29
N HIS A 292 16.33 25.76 -20.94
CA HIS A 292 17.26 25.51 -19.84
C HIS A 292 18.54 26.37 -19.94
N GLN A 293 19.18 26.44 -21.11
CA GLN A 293 20.37 27.28 -21.34
C GLN A 293 20.03 28.77 -21.55
N LYS A 294 18.95 29.27 -20.93
CA LYS A 294 18.42 30.64 -21.02
C LYS A 294 18.32 31.14 -22.48
N ARG A 295 17.91 30.32 -23.46
CA ARG A 295 17.67 30.77 -24.85
C ARG A 295 16.23 31.24 -24.98
N LEU A 296 16.05 32.43 -25.54
CA LEU A 296 14.75 33.06 -25.78
C LEU A 296 14.21 32.59 -27.13
N LEU A 297 13.05 31.93 -27.13
CA LEU A 297 12.41 31.40 -28.33
C LEU A 297 11.03 32.01 -28.52
N ARG A 298 10.85 32.82 -29.58
CA ARG A 298 9.52 33.27 -30.01
C ARG A 298 8.80 32.11 -30.70
N VAL A 299 7.61 31.77 -30.21
CA VAL A 299 6.83 30.64 -30.71
C VAL A 299 5.90 31.09 -31.82
N GLY A 300 5.94 30.41 -32.97
CA GLY A 300 5.08 30.71 -34.11
C GLY A 300 3.64 30.27 -33.86
N HIS A 301 2.67 31.15 -34.14
CA HIS A 301 1.22 30.89 -33.98
C HIS A 301 0.78 29.57 -34.66
N LYS A 302 1.38 29.22 -35.81
CA LYS A 302 1.10 27.98 -36.56
C LYS A 302 1.94 26.76 -36.16
N LEU A 303 2.78 26.83 -35.13
CA LEU A 303 3.56 25.67 -34.66
C LEU A 303 2.74 24.86 -33.65
N SER A 304 2.82 23.53 -33.76
CA SER A 304 2.41 22.62 -32.71
C SER A 304 3.40 22.66 -31.54
N LEU A 305 2.94 22.27 -30.34
CA LEU A 305 3.82 22.16 -29.19
C LEU A 305 4.93 21.11 -29.42
N ARG A 306 4.64 19.98 -30.08
CA ARG A 306 5.63 18.97 -30.52
C ARG A 306 6.74 19.61 -31.34
N THR A 307 6.39 20.18 -32.49
CA THR A 307 7.38 20.79 -33.41
C THR A 307 8.10 21.97 -32.77
N PHE A 308 7.49 22.67 -31.81
CA PHE A 308 8.18 23.69 -31.03
C PHE A 308 9.20 23.11 -30.05
N MET A 309 8.87 22.03 -29.31
CA MET A 309 9.81 21.34 -28.42
C MET A 309 10.99 20.75 -29.22
N ASP A 310 10.72 20.15 -30.39
CA ASP A 310 11.76 19.64 -31.30
C ASP A 310 12.73 20.75 -31.76
N GLN A 311 12.22 21.95 -32.11
CA GLN A 311 13.04 23.11 -32.49
C GLN A 311 13.76 23.77 -31.29
N ALA A 312 13.27 23.52 -30.07
CA ALA A 312 13.89 23.97 -28.84
C ALA A 312 14.96 22.99 -28.34
N ALA A 313 14.92 21.72 -28.71
CA ALA A 313 15.95 20.74 -28.39
C ALA A 313 17.32 21.12 -29.00
N LYS A 314 18.41 20.90 -28.26
CA LYS A 314 19.77 20.81 -28.81
C LYS A 314 20.61 19.81 -28.04
N ASP A 315 21.36 19.01 -28.79
CA ASP A 315 22.40 18.13 -28.25
C ASP A 315 23.50 18.92 -27.53
N PRO A 316 24.14 18.33 -26.49
CA PRO A 316 25.15 19.00 -25.70
C PRO A 316 26.43 19.28 -26.50
N SER A 317 26.82 20.55 -26.60
CA SER A 317 28.00 20.98 -27.38
C SER A 317 29.34 20.45 -26.86
N SER A 318 29.38 19.93 -25.63
CA SER A 318 30.54 19.32 -24.97
C SER A 318 30.50 17.78 -24.94
N GLY A 319 29.39 17.16 -25.36
CA GLY A 319 29.09 15.75 -25.11
C GLY A 319 28.61 15.42 -23.68
N LYS A 320 28.54 16.39 -22.77
CA LYS A 320 28.09 16.20 -21.38
C LYS A 320 26.56 16.34 -21.26
N PRO A 321 25.82 15.44 -20.57
CA PRO A 321 24.36 15.54 -20.46
C PRO A 321 23.83 16.88 -19.92
N GLU A 322 24.57 17.54 -19.03
CA GLU A 322 24.22 18.83 -18.44
C GLU A 322 24.26 20.02 -19.42
N ASP A 323 25.02 19.92 -20.51
CA ASP A 323 25.15 21.01 -21.51
C ASP A 323 24.07 20.94 -22.61
N ARG A 324 23.08 20.05 -22.46
CA ARG A 324 21.91 19.93 -23.34
C ARG A 324 20.99 21.14 -23.19
N ASP A 325 20.30 21.52 -24.27
CA ASP A 325 19.28 22.59 -24.24
C ASP A 325 17.90 22.06 -24.67
N GLY A 326 16.83 22.71 -24.17
CA GLY A 326 15.45 22.30 -24.39
C GLY A 326 14.46 23.14 -23.59
N ILE A 327 13.15 23.03 -23.90
CA ILE A 327 12.10 23.63 -23.06
C ILE A 327 12.13 22.96 -21.68
N VAL A 328 12.01 23.77 -20.64
CA VAL A 328 11.96 23.28 -19.25
C VAL A 328 10.56 22.75 -18.96
N LEU A 329 10.52 21.51 -18.49
CA LEU A 329 9.38 20.89 -17.80
C LEU A 329 9.69 20.98 -16.29
N ASP A 330 8.98 21.85 -15.59
CA ASP A 330 9.18 22.08 -14.15
C ASP A 330 7.92 21.67 -13.38
N ASN A 331 8.07 20.76 -12.42
CA ASN A 331 6.95 20.14 -11.69
C ASN A 331 5.85 19.63 -12.64
N GLY A 332 6.26 18.98 -13.74
CA GLY A 332 5.34 18.47 -14.77
C GLY A 332 4.72 19.54 -15.69
N THR A 333 5.04 20.83 -15.54
CA THR A 333 4.39 21.93 -16.27
C THR A 333 5.35 22.63 -17.23
N ILE A 334 4.86 23.03 -18.41
CA ILE A 334 5.56 23.90 -19.36
C ILE A 334 5.07 25.35 -19.17
N SER A 335 5.98 26.31 -19.06
CA SER A 335 5.64 27.74 -18.93
C SER A 335 5.95 28.54 -20.21
N LEU A 336 4.98 29.31 -20.69
CA LEU A 336 5.11 30.19 -21.86
C LEU A 336 4.70 31.63 -21.49
N ALA A 337 5.52 32.62 -21.81
CA ALA A 337 5.19 34.03 -21.58
C ALA A 337 4.47 34.65 -22.79
N VAL A 338 3.39 35.38 -22.55
CA VAL A 338 2.49 35.90 -23.59
C VAL A 338 2.31 37.41 -23.46
N PHE A 339 2.63 38.14 -24.52
CA PHE A 339 2.63 39.60 -24.57
C PHE A 339 1.89 40.13 -25.82
N PRO A 340 1.34 41.36 -25.81
CA PRO A 340 0.99 42.07 -27.03
C PRO A 340 2.26 42.35 -27.85
N LYS A 341 2.24 42.10 -29.16
CA LYS A 341 3.39 42.19 -30.06
C LYS A 341 4.05 43.57 -30.04
N ASN A 342 5.36 43.58 -29.77
CA ASN A 342 6.21 44.76 -29.72
C ASN A 342 5.84 45.76 -28.60
N SER A 343 5.03 45.35 -27.61
CA SER A 343 4.70 46.16 -26.43
C SER A 343 5.94 46.59 -25.64
N GLN A 344 5.79 47.60 -24.79
CA GLN A 344 6.87 48.00 -23.87
C GLN A 344 7.17 46.90 -22.84
N ALA A 345 6.16 46.15 -22.41
CA ALA A 345 6.32 45.02 -21.49
C ALA A 345 7.16 43.89 -22.11
N GLU A 346 6.89 43.51 -23.36
CA GLU A 346 7.69 42.50 -24.07
C GLU A 346 9.17 42.89 -24.10
N ARG A 347 9.48 44.16 -24.47
CA ARG A 347 10.86 44.67 -24.56
C ARG A 347 11.56 44.66 -23.21
N THR A 348 10.91 45.24 -22.19
CA THR A 348 11.47 45.37 -20.83
C THR A 348 11.76 44.00 -20.21
N TRP A 349 10.87 43.02 -20.41
CA TRP A 349 11.05 41.65 -19.94
C TRP A 349 12.20 40.93 -20.70
N LEU A 350 12.26 41.08 -22.03
CA LEU A 350 13.34 40.53 -22.84
C LEU A 350 14.71 41.12 -22.47
N ASP A 351 14.78 42.41 -22.14
CA ASP A 351 16.03 43.07 -21.76
C ASP A 351 16.49 42.70 -20.33
N ALA A 352 15.56 42.55 -19.39
CA ALA A 352 15.84 42.01 -18.06
C ALA A 352 16.42 40.58 -18.10
N LEU A 353 15.86 39.71 -18.96
CA LEU A 353 16.37 38.34 -19.13
C LEU A 353 17.74 38.27 -19.83
N LYS A 354 18.07 39.24 -20.70
CA LYS A 354 19.43 39.37 -21.27
C LYS A 354 20.44 39.78 -20.20
N ALA A 355 20.08 40.75 -19.34
CA ALA A 355 20.96 41.18 -18.24
C ALA A 355 21.32 40.02 -17.31
N HIS A 356 20.33 39.21 -16.90
CA HIS A 356 20.51 37.96 -16.13
C HIS A 356 21.19 36.80 -16.89
N LYS A 357 21.75 37.05 -18.08
CA LYS A 357 22.61 36.13 -18.84
C LYS A 357 24.04 36.65 -19.02
N SER A 358 24.32 37.90 -18.65
CA SER A 358 25.67 38.49 -18.66
C SER A 358 26.32 38.53 -17.26
N THR A 359 25.65 37.97 -16.26
CA THR A 359 26.10 37.69 -14.90
C THR A 359 25.93 36.21 -14.60
#